data_AF-A0AAV5MD89-F1
#
_entry.id   AF-A0AAV5MD89-F1
#
_cell.length_a   1.000
_cell.length_b   1.000
_cell.length_c   1.000
_cell.angle_alpha   90.00
_cell.angle_beta   90.00
_cell.angle_gamma   90.00
#
_symmetry.space_group_name_H-M   'P 1'
#
loop_
_entity.id
_entity.type
_entity.pdbx_description
1 polymer ?
#
loop_
_entity_poly.entity_id
_entity_poly.type
_entity_poly.pdbx_seq_one_letter_code
_entity_poly.pdbx_strand_id
1 'polypeptide(L)' 'MKVAKGGNLVLCAGEAQLYTLDQLMRASVELLGRGTMGITYKAVLGNRLIVTVKQLDARLAGTSK' A
#
# COMPACT_ATOMS: atom_id res chain seq x y z
N MET A 1 -13.22 5.84 11.84
CA MET A 1 -12.65 4.74 11.05
C MET A 1 -11.23 4.47 11.53
N LYS A 2 -10.91 3.22 11.90
CA LYS A 2 -9.59 2.86 12.43
C LYS A 2 -8.70 2.44 11.25
N VAL A 3 -7.74 3.29 10.87
CA VAL A 3 -6.74 2.92 9.86
C VAL A 3 -5.86 1.84 10.46
N ALA A 4 -5.84 0.64 9.87
CA ALA A 4 -4.93 -0.40 10.32
C ALA A 4 -3.49 0.05 10.02
N LYS A 5 -2.73 0.35 11.07
CA LYS A 5 -1.36 0.85 10.97
C LYS A 5 -0.42 -0.33 11.19
N GLY A 6 0.26 -0.76 10.14
CA GLY A 6 1.34 -1.73 10.23
C GLY A 6 2.59 -1.11 9.59
N GLY A 7 3.51 -0.61 10.42
CA GLY A 7 4.62 0.22 9.95
C GLY A 7 4.15 1.56 9.33
N ASN A 8 4.80 1.98 8.23
CA ASN A 8 4.47 3.20 7.46
C ASN A 8 3.35 2.98 6.43
N LEU A 9 2.58 1.91 6.54
CA LEU A 9 1.53 1.55 5.59
C LEU A 9 0.16 2.08 6.05
N VAL A 10 -0.53 2.78 5.16
CA VAL A 10 -1.85 3.38 5.39
C VAL A 10 -2.85 2.78 4.40
N LEU A 11 -3.95 2.21 4.89
CA LEU A 11 -5.09 1.86 4.05
C LEU A 11 -6.00 3.07 3.89
N CYS A 12 -6.26 3.47 2.65
CA CYS A 12 -7.07 4.63 2.33
C CYS A 12 -8.57 4.29 2.32
N ALA A 13 -9.40 5.33 2.43
CA ALA A 13 -10.85 5.28 2.18
C ALA A 13 -11.71 4.37 3.08
N GLY A 14 -11.17 3.82 4.17
CA GLY A 14 -11.97 3.03 5.12
C GLY A 14 -12.54 1.74 4.51
N GLU A 15 -11.89 1.24 3.45
CA GLU A 15 -12.25 -0.01 2.81
C GLU A 15 -12.18 -1.16 3.82
N ALA A 16 -13.04 -2.17 3.62
CA ALA A 16 -12.94 -3.40 4.37
C ALA A 16 -11.51 -3.95 4.19
N GLN A 17 -10.86 -4.31 5.28
CA GLN A 17 -9.51 -4.86 5.22
C GLN A 17 -9.58 -6.28 4.64
N LEU A 18 -9.50 -6.40 3.30
CA LEU A 18 -9.57 -7.66 2.56
C LEU A 18 -8.24 -8.44 2.57
N TYR A 19 -7.17 -7.82 3.08
CA TYR A 19 -5.83 -8.40 3.14
C TYR A 19 -5.06 -7.93 4.36
N THR A 20 -4.11 -8.75 4.80
CA THR A 20 -3.19 -8.41 5.88
C THR A 20 -1.93 -7.72 5.33
N LEU A 21 -1.19 -7.05 6.21
CA LEU A 21 0.12 -6.50 5.85
C LEU A 21 1.08 -7.60 5.37
N ASP A 22 1.10 -8.75 6.03
CA ASP A 22 1.95 -9.89 5.67
C ASP A 22 1.62 -10.42 4.26
N GLN A 23 0.34 -10.51 3.90
CA GLN A 23 -0.07 -10.87 2.55
C GLN A 23 0.41 -9.86 1.50
N LEU A 24 0.39 -8.57 1.83
CA LEU A 24 0.89 -7.51 0.94
C LEU A 24 2.42 -7.58 0.78
N MET A 25 3.16 -7.84 1.86
CA MET A 25 4.63 -7.96 1.83
C MET A 25 5.11 -9.19 1.04
N ARG A 26 4.27 -10.22 0.92
CA ARG A 26 4.53 -11.43 0.11
C ARG A 26 4.00 -11.33 -1.32
N ALA A 27 3.28 -10.26 -1.67
CA ALA A 27 2.67 -10.12 -2.99
C ALA A 27 3.74 -10.00 -4.09
N SER A 28 3.46 -10.59 -5.26
CA SER A 28 4.26 -10.28 -6.44
C SER A 28 3.90 -8.89 -6.94
N VAL A 29 4.90 -8.13 -7.38
CA VAL A 29 4.71 -6.73 -7.77
C VAL A 29 5.27 -6.44 -9.16
N GLU A 30 4.56 -5.59 -9.90
CA GLU A 30 5.01 -5.00 -11.14
C GLU A 30 5.03 -3.47 -10.98
N LEU A 31 6.11 -2.82 -11.43
CA LEU A 31 6.21 -1.37 -11.46
C LEU A 31 5.26 -0.81 -12.52
N LEU A 32 4.28 -0.01 -12.10
CA LEU A 32 3.39 0.71 -13.02
C LEU A 32 3.95 2.07 -13.41
N GLY A 33 4.64 2.74 -12.49
CA GLY A 33 5.22 4.05 -12.78
C GLY A 33 5.89 4.74 -11.61
N ARG A 34 6.67 5.77 -11.95
CA ARG A 34 7.30 6.69 -11.01
C ARG A 34 6.71 8.08 -11.26
N GLY A 35 6.15 8.68 -10.22
CA GLY A 35 5.62 10.05 -10.27
C GLY A 35 6.25 10.92 -9.20
N THR A 36 5.93 12.21 -9.22
CA THR A 36 6.45 13.20 -8.25
C THR A 36 6.17 12.80 -6.81
N MET A 37 5.07 12.09 -6.57
CA MET A 37 4.64 11.71 -5.22
C MET A 37 5.21 10.37 -4.73
N GLY A 38 5.93 9.64 -5.59
CA GLY A 38 6.47 8.33 -5.27
C GLY A 38 6.28 7.30 -6.38
N ILE A 39 6.33 6.02 -6.01
CA ILE A 39 6.30 4.89 -6.94
C ILE A 39 4.96 4.15 -6.83
N THR A 40 4.40 3.75 -7.96
CA THR A 40 3.16 2.99 -8.04
C THR A 40 3.43 1.58 -8.56
N TYR A 41 2.89 0.60 -7.85
CA TYR A 41 3.01 -0.82 -8.17
C TYR A 41 1.63 -1.46 -8.32
N LYS A 42 1.56 -2.45 -9.20
CA LYS A 42 0.49 -3.45 -9.22
C LYS A 42 0.94 -4.62 -8.36
N ALA A 43 0.21 -4.92 -7.29
CA ALA A 43 0.49 -6.05 -6.41
C ALA A 43 -0.56 -7.15 -6.61
N VAL A 44 -0.11 -8.39 -6.79
CA VAL A 44 -0.97 -9.57 -6.89
C VAL A 44 -0.73 -10.44 -5.67
N LEU A 45 -1.77 -10.59 -4.84
CA LEU A 45 -1.74 -11.40 -3.62
C LEU A 45 -1.98 -12.88 -3.95
N GLY A 46 -1.63 -13.77 -3.01
CA GLY A 46 -1.81 -15.22 -3.18
C GLY A 46 -3.27 -15.65 -3.41
N ASN A 47 -4.25 -14.88 -2.93
CA ASN A 47 -5.68 -15.08 -3.18
C ASN A 47 -6.16 -14.51 -4.53
N ARG A 48 -5.23 -14.12 -5.42
CA ARG A 48 -5.49 -13.44 -6.70
C ARG A 48 -6.12 -12.06 -6.58
N LEU A 49 -6.21 -11.49 -5.37
CA LEU A 49 -6.61 -10.09 -5.21
C LEU A 49 -5.52 -9.21 -5.81
N ILE A 50 -5.93 -8.25 -6.65
CA ILE A 50 -5.04 -7.28 -7.27
C ILE A 50 -5.29 -5.93 -6.60
N VAL A 51 -4.23 -5.32 -6.07
CA VAL A 51 -4.27 -4.00 -5.44
C VAL A 51 -3.22 -3.08 -6.04
N THR A 52 -3.45 -1.77 -5.95
CA THR A 52 -2.44 -0.77 -6.30
C THR A 52 -1.75 -0.32 -5.02
N VAL A 53 -0.41 -0.40 -4.98
CA VAL A 53 0.40 0.10 -3.87
C VAL A 53 1.08 1.38 -4.32
N LYS A 54 0.93 2.45 -3.52
CA LYS A 54 1.64 3.72 -3.73
C LYS A 54 2.64 3.94 -2.61
N GLN A 55 3.91 3.72 -2.90
CA GLN A 55 5.00 4.03 -1.99
C GLN A 55 5.31 5.51 -2.09
N LEU A 56 4.90 6.27 -1.07
CA LEU A 56 5.12 7.71 -1.01
C LEU A 56 6.58 8.03 -0.71
N ASP A 57 7.05 9.16 -1.25
CA ASP A 57 8.34 9.72 -0.86
C ASP A 57 8.31 10.13 0.63
N ALA A 58 9.43 9.99 1.34
CA ALA A 58 9.57 10.35 2.74
C ALA A 58 9.17 11.81 3.01
N ARG A 59 9.39 12.69 2.03
CA ARG A 59 8.98 14.11 2.07
C ARG A 59 7.45 14.31 2.14
N LEU A 60 6.69 13.31 1.70
CA LEU A 60 5.22 13.31 1.66
C LEU A 60 4.61 12.40 2.73
N ALA A 61 5.43 11.60 3.39
CA ALA A 61 5.04 10.84 4.56
C ALA A 61 4.85 11.83 5.73
N GLY A 62 3.69 12.51 5.75
CA GLY A 62 3.28 13.35 6.86
C GLY A 62 3.41 12.55 8.16
N THR A 63 4.23 13.05 9.09
CA THR A 63 4.44 12.44 10.41
C THR A 63 3.09 12.30 11.09
N SER A 64 2.57 11.08 11.15
CA SER A 64 1.41 10.78 11.99
C SER A 64 1.88 10.89 13.45
N LYS A 65 1.63 12.04 14.08
CA LYS A 65 1.58 12.15 15.55
C LYS A 65 0.49 11.22 16.08
#